data_AF-A0A031LQX8-F1
#
_entry.id   AF-A0A031LQX8-F1
#
_cell.length_a   1.000
_cell.length_b   1.000
_cell.length_c   1.000
_cell.angle_alpha   90.00
_cell.angle_beta   90.00
_cell.angle_gamma   90.00
#
_symmetry.space_group_name_H-M   'P 1'
#
loop_
_entity.id
_entity.type
_entity.pdbx_description
1 polymer ?
#
loop_
_entity_poly.entity_id
_entity_poly.type
_entity_poly.pdbx_seq_one_letter_code
_entity_poly.pdbx_strand_id
1 'polypeptide(L)'
;MKDLIDAINTRVKEPYWGFFLLAFLAFNWRALFLLCFAKGTAQEKIFLFDDQTTFLSLIVFPIITAVAIMLVTPWLKVLFGWISRSAYERLNSQDLKREHKYLAEKNLLEQERSLELANKEKELIDQAKRDVDIEQINDENTREILRAEIDKLRQERNQLDHNENIKQYKELTIYEKNILEYLYANEGKYIGKDEVSYRPSITIGSKEYVEESNLRDYLNYADALKSLKSKGLIRDVGKEGRIFELENKGKEYMENFKIA
;
A
#
# COMPACT_ATOMS: atom_id res chain seq x y z
N MET A 1 29.20 4.36 -40.95
CA MET A 1 28.98 3.18 -40.06
C MET A 1 27.59 3.19 -39.44
N LYS A 2 27.07 4.33 -38.96
CA LYS A 2 25.73 4.44 -38.37
C LYS A 2 24.61 4.02 -39.33
N ASP A 3 24.67 4.46 -40.59
CA ASP A 3 23.65 4.12 -41.60
C ASP A 3 23.59 2.63 -41.97
N LEU A 4 24.73 1.93 -41.92
CA LEU A 4 24.79 0.47 -42.14
C LEU A 4 24.18 -0.29 -40.97
N ILE A 5 24.46 0.14 -39.74
CA ILE A 5 23.90 -0.45 -38.53
C ILE A 5 22.38 -0.20 -38.49
N ASP A 6 21.92 1.00 -38.86
CA ASP A 6 20.50 1.35 -38.91
C ASP A 6 19.75 0.60 -40.02
N ALA A 7 20.38 0.38 -41.18
CA ALA A 7 19.82 -0.44 -42.25
C ALA A 7 19.68 -1.92 -41.85
N ILE A 8 20.69 -2.47 -41.16
CA ILE A 8 20.64 -3.84 -40.61
C ILE A 8 19.56 -3.94 -39.53
N ASN A 9 19.48 -2.96 -38.63
CA ASN A 9 18.52 -2.96 -37.53
C ASN A 9 17.08 -2.89 -38.04
N THR A 10 16.83 -2.09 -39.09
CA THR A 10 15.51 -2.01 -39.72
C THR A 10 15.10 -3.34 -40.35
N ARG A 11 16.01 -4.04 -41.03
CA ARG A 11 15.72 -5.34 -41.68
C ARG A 11 15.65 -6.52 -40.69
N VAL A 12 16.44 -6.51 -39.63
CA VAL A 12 16.36 -7.54 -38.57
C VAL A 12 15.06 -7.41 -37.75
N LYS A 13 14.51 -6.19 -37.65
CA LYS A 13 13.19 -5.95 -37.05
C LYS A 13 12.03 -6.47 -37.91
N GLU A 14 12.26 -6.71 -39.20
CA GLU A 14 11.27 -7.36 -40.05
C GLU A 14 11.21 -8.85 -39.67
N PRO A 15 10.05 -9.37 -39.24
CA PRO A 15 9.95 -10.69 -38.63
C PRO A 15 10.42 -11.82 -39.57
N TYR A 16 10.22 -11.68 -40.88
CA TYR A 16 10.62 -12.68 -41.87
C TYR A 16 12.15 -12.79 -42.01
N TRP A 17 12.87 -11.67 -42.08
CA TRP A 17 14.35 -11.70 -42.16
C TRP A 17 14.98 -12.07 -40.83
N GLY A 18 14.43 -11.59 -39.72
CA GLY A 18 14.91 -11.93 -38.38
C GLY A 18 14.82 -13.43 -38.11
N PHE A 19 13.67 -14.07 -38.35
CA PHE A 19 13.50 -15.50 -38.13
C PHE A 19 14.33 -16.36 -39.09
N PHE A 20 14.46 -15.94 -40.36
CA PHE A 20 15.33 -16.63 -41.31
C PHE A 20 16.78 -16.58 -40.88
N LEU A 21 17.31 -15.40 -40.50
CA LEU A 21 18.69 -15.24 -40.08
C LEU A 21 18.98 -16.07 -38.82
N LEU A 22 18.09 -16.02 -37.82
CA LEU A 22 18.22 -16.82 -36.61
C LEU A 22 18.21 -18.33 -36.91
N ALA A 23 17.31 -18.79 -37.77
CA ALA A 23 17.28 -20.19 -38.18
C ALA A 23 18.53 -20.58 -38.98
N PHE A 24 19.00 -19.72 -39.88
CA PHE A 24 20.24 -19.93 -40.65
C PHE A 24 21.45 -20.09 -39.73
N LEU A 25 21.61 -19.20 -38.75
CA LEU A 25 22.65 -19.30 -37.73
C LEU A 25 22.49 -20.58 -36.91
N ALA A 26 21.27 -20.92 -36.49
CA ALA A 26 20.99 -22.08 -35.66
C ALA A 26 21.27 -23.41 -36.37
N PHE A 27 20.97 -23.55 -37.66
CA PHE A 27 21.25 -24.79 -38.40
C PHE A 27 22.69 -24.89 -38.90
N ASN A 28 23.35 -23.77 -39.22
CA ASN A 28 24.71 -23.76 -39.76
C ASN A 28 25.76 -23.34 -38.72
N TRP A 29 25.42 -23.36 -37.43
CA TRP A 29 26.29 -22.87 -36.36
C TRP A 29 27.67 -23.55 -36.33
N ARG A 30 27.73 -24.86 -36.64
CA ARG A 30 29.00 -25.62 -36.67
C ARG A 30 29.89 -25.17 -37.82
N ALA A 31 29.33 -25.00 -39.01
CA ALA A 31 30.05 -24.53 -40.18
C ALA A 31 30.56 -23.09 -39.98
N LEU A 32 29.71 -22.20 -39.44
CA LEU A 32 30.10 -20.83 -39.10
C LEU A 32 31.18 -20.80 -38.00
N PHE A 33 31.08 -21.67 -37.01
CA PHE A 33 32.08 -21.81 -35.96
C PHE A 33 33.44 -22.24 -36.54
N LEU A 34 33.46 -23.27 -37.40
CA LEU A 34 34.69 -23.73 -38.05
C LEU A 34 35.27 -22.65 -38.98
N LEU A 35 34.43 -21.94 -39.72
CA LEU A 35 34.87 -20.85 -40.59
C LEU A 35 35.59 -19.73 -39.81
N CYS A 36 35.08 -19.38 -38.62
CA CYS A 36 35.67 -18.34 -37.78
C CYS A 36 36.90 -18.85 -36.98
N PHE A 37 36.82 -20.06 -36.42
CA PHE A 37 37.73 -20.51 -35.36
C PHE A 37 38.66 -21.67 -35.74
N ALA A 38 38.46 -22.34 -36.88
CA ALA A 38 39.39 -23.38 -37.31
C ALA A 38 40.77 -22.78 -37.61
N LYS A 39 41.83 -23.52 -37.30
CA LYS A 39 43.21 -23.18 -37.66
C LYS A 39 43.50 -23.71 -39.06
N GLY A 40 44.16 -22.92 -39.90
CA GLY A 40 44.45 -23.31 -41.27
C GLY A 40 44.39 -22.15 -42.24
N THR A 41 44.64 -22.44 -43.52
CA THR A 41 44.51 -21.48 -44.61
C THR A 41 43.05 -21.13 -44.88
N ALA A 42 42.78 -20.02 -45.56
CA ALA A 42 41.40 -19.64 -45.91
C ALA A 42 40.68 -20.71 -46.75
N GLN A 43 41.42 -21.41 -47.62
CA GLN A 43 40.88 -22.49 -48.46
C GLN A 43 40.46 -23.70 -47.61
N GLU A 44 41.27 -24.10 -46.63
CA GLU A 44 40.93 -25.19 -45.71
C GLU A 44 39.67 -24.90 -44.92
N LYS A 45 39.48 -23.64 -44.49
CA LYS A 45 38.27 -23.22 -43.76
C LYS A 45 37.01 -23.25 -44.62
N ILE A 46 37.11 -22.82 -45.88
CA ILE A 46 35.99 -22.89 -46.84
C ILE A 46 35.65 -24.34 -47.14
N PHE A 47 36.65 -25.21 -47.32
CA PHE A 47 36.42 -26.64 -47.51
C PHE A 47 35.69 -27.28 -46.32
N LEU A 48 36.09 -26.94 -45.08
CA LEU A 48 35.38 -27.37 -43.87
C LEU A 48 33.95 -26.80 -43.79
N PHE A 49 33.71 -25.61 -44.31
CA PHE A 49 32.37 -25.03 -44.37
C PHE A 49 31.49 -25.78 -45.38
N ASP A 50 32.00 -26.07 -46.57
CA ASP A 50 31.28 -26.79 -47.62
C ASP A 50 31.00 -28.25 -47.22
N ASP A 51 31.91 -28.90 -46.49
CA ASP A 51 31.71 -30.25 -45.94
C ASP A 51 30.59 -30.29 -44.88
N GLN A 52 30.46 -29.23 -44.10
CA GLN A 52 29.50 -29.15 -42.99
C GLN A 52 28.18 -28.48 -43.38
N THR A 53 28.04 -28.03 -44.63
CA THR A 53 26.81 -27.40 -45.12
C THR A 53 26.28 -28.12 -46.35
N THR A 54 24.97 -28.00 -46.55
CA THR A 54 24.32 -28.52 -47.75
C THR A 54 23.25 -27.52 -48.14
N PHE A 55 22.79 -27.55 -49.39
CA PHE A 55 21.69 -26.71 -49.85
C PHE A 55 20.47 -26.73 -48.90
N LEU A 56 20.18 -27.89 -48.29
CA LEU A 56 19.13 -28.03 -47.30
C LEU A 56 19.38 -27.23 -46.02
N SER A 57 20.61 -27.26 -45.47
CA SER A 57 20.95 -26.55 -44.24
C SER A 57 21.05 -25.04 -44.45
N LEU A 58 21.52 -24.61 -45.63
CA LEU A 58 21.73 -23.21 -45.95
C LEU A 58 20.42 -22.49 -46.31
N ILE A 59 19.50 -23.15 -47.00
CA ILE A 59 18.34 -22.50 -47.60
C ILE A 59 17.02 -23.12 -47.12
N VAL A 60 16.85 -24.43 -47.29
CA VAL A 60 15.53 -25.07 -47.09
C VAL A 60 15.11 -25.07 -45.61
N PHE A 61 15.95 -25.57 -44.69
CA PHE A 61 15.59 -25.60 -43.27
C PHE A 61 15.40 -24.21 -42.66
N PRO A 62 16.26 -23.21 -42.94
CA PRO A 62 16.04 -21.85 -42.46
C PRO A 62 14.74 -21.22 -42.96
N ILE A 63 14.38 -21.39 -44.24
CA ILE A 63 13.12 -20.87 -44.79
C ILE A 63 11.91 -21.53 -44.13
N ILE A 64 11.88 -22.87 -44.09
CA ILE A 64 10.75 -23.61 -43.51
C ILE A 64 10.56 -23.24 -42.04
N THR A 65 11.66 -23.15 -41.28
CA THR A 65 11.62 -22.80 -39.86
C THR A 65 11.16 -21.36 -39.66
N ALA A 66 11.61 -20.42 -40.49
CA ALA A 66 11.16 -19.03 -40.42
C ALA A 66 9.65 -18.91 -40.69
N VAL A 67 9.14 -19.63 -41.70
CA VAL A 67 7.69 -19.68 -41.99
C VAL A 67 6.92 -20.32 -40.83
N ALA A 68 7.42 -21.42 -40.28
CA ALA A 68 6.80 -22.08 -39.14
C ALA A 68 6.72 -21.15 -37.91
N ILE A 69 7.82 -20.48 -37.56
CA ILE A 69 7.86 -19.52 -36.44
C ILE A 69 6.91 -18.36 -36.73
N MET A 70 6.89 -17.82 -37.94
CA MET A 70 6.00 -16.74 -38.33
C MET A 70 4.52 -17.13 -38.17
N LEU A 71 4.14 -18.35 -38.51
CA LEU A 71 2.79 -18.86 -38.34
C LEU A 71 2.44 -19.12 -36.87
N VAL A 72 3.38 -19.62 -36.07
CA VAL A 72 3.16 -19.95 -34.66
C VAL A 72 3.14 -18.71 -33.76
N THR A 73 3.89 -17.66 -34.12
CA THR A 73 4.06 -16.46 -33.28
C THR A 73 2.74 -15.77 -32.91
N PRO A 74 1.77 -15.54 -33.80
CA PRO A 74 0.47 -14.98 -33.45
C PRO A 74 -0.28 -15.84 -32.41
N TRP A 75 -0.23 -17.17 -32.54
CA TRP A 75 -0.90 -18.09 -31.62
C TRP A 75 -0.25 -18.09 -30.23
N LEU A 76 1.08 -18.03 -30.17
CA LEU A 76 1.79 -17.83 -28.90
C LEU A 76 1.39 -16.51 -28.24
N LYS A 77 1.28 -15.42 -29.00
CA LYS A 77 0.81 -14.13 -28.45
C LYS A 77 -0.60 -14.22 -27.89
N VAL A 78 -1.52 -14.90 -28.58
CA VAL A 78 -2.89 -15.13 -28.08
C VAL A 78 -2.87 -15.97 -26.80
N LEU A 79 -2.08 -17.04 -26.76
CA LEU A 79 -1.95 -17.91 -25.59
C LEU A 79 -1.40 -17.15 -24.37
N PHE A 80 -0.31 -16.40 -24.54
CA PHE A 80 0.25 -15.56 -23.47
C PHE A 80 -0.72 -14.43 -23.07
N GLY A 81 -1.46 -13.87 -24.03
CA GLY A 81 -2.51 -12.90 -23.76
C GLY A 81 -3.63 -13.48 -22.90
N TRP A 82 -4.07 -14.71 -23.16
CA TRP A 82 -5.10 -15.38 -22.37
C TRP A 82 -4.62 -15.72 -20.95
N ILE A 83 -3.40 -16.27 -20.83
CA ILE A 83 -2.79 -16.59 -19.53
C ILE A 83 -2.61 -15.32 -18.70
N SER A 84 -2.03 -14.27 -19.28
CA SER A 84 -1.82 -13.00 -18.59
C SER A 84 -3.15 -12.37 -18.19
N ARG A 85 -4.14 -12.31 -19.09
CA ARG A 85 -5.47 -11.80 -18.78
C ARG A 85 -6.12 -12.54 -17.61
N SER A 86 -6.10 -13.87 -17.60
CA SER A 86 -6.68 -14.63 -16.49
C SER A 86 -5.96 -14.37 -15.17
N ALA A 87 -4.63 -14.19 -15.19
CA ALA A 87 -3.86 -13.86 -14.00
C ALA A 87 -4.20 -12.43 -13.51
N TYR A 88 -4.24 -11.46 -14.41
CA TYR A 88 -4.59 -10.07 -14.11
C TYR A 88 -6.01 -9.92 -13.60
N GLU A 89 -6.99 -10.60 -14.21
CA GLU A 89 -8.39 -10.56 -13.76
C GLU A 89 -8.54 -11.10 -12.33
N ARG A 90 -7.84 -12.19 -12.00
CA ARG A 90 -7.84 -12.73 -10.63
C ARG A 90 -7.22 -11.75 -9.64
N LEU A 91 -6.04 -11.22 -9.95
CA LEU A 91 -5.35 -10.24 -9.10
C LEU A 91 -6.20 -8.99 -8.88
N ASN A 92 -6.68 -8.38 -9.97
CA ASN A 92 -7.50 -7.18 -9.91
C ASN A 92 -8.84 -7.41 -9.19
N SER A 93 -9.44 -8.59 -9.32
CA SER A 93 -10.66 -8.93 -8.57
C SER A 93 -10.42 -9.06 -7.06
N GLN A 94 -9.22 -9.48 -6.65
CA GLN A 94 -8.84 -9.54 -5.24
C GLN A 94 -8.60 -8.13 -4.69
N ASP A 95 -7.93 -7.28 -5.45
CA ASP A 95 -7.67 -5.89 -5.07
C ASP A 95 -8.97 -5.08 -4.99
N LEU A 96 -9.87 -5.20 -5.97
CA LEU A 96 -11.20 -4.58 -5.91
C LEU A 96 -12.00 -5.04 -4.70
N LYS A 97 -11.99 -6.34 -4.38
CA LYS A 97 -12.69 -6.85 -3.18
C LYS A 97 -12.10 -6.30 -1.89
N ARG A 98 -10.77 -6.15 -1.81
CA ARG A 98 -10.09 -5.54 -0.68
C ARG A 98 -10.46 -4.08 -0.54
N GLU A 99 -10.39 -3.31 -1.62
CA GLU A 99 -10.75 -1.89 -1.65
C GLU A 99 -12.21 -1.68 -1.25
N HIS A 100 -13.14 -2.49 -1.78
CA HIS A 100 -14.54 -2.43 -1.37
C HIS A 100 -14.74 -2.71 0.11
N LYS A 101 -14.07 -3.73 0.68
CA LYS A 101 -14.15 -4.05 2.11
C LYS A 101 -13.57 -2.90 2.96
N TYR A 102 -12.43 -2.36 2.55
CA TYR A 102 -11.78 -1.21 3.19
C TYR A 102 -12.71 0.01 3.23
N LEU A 103 -13.28 0.39 2.09
CA LEU A 103 -14.18 1.53 1.99
C LEU A 103 -15.48 1.32 2.78
N ALA A 104 -16.03 0.11 2.77
CA ALA A 104 -17.22 -0.21 3.55
C ALA A 104 -16.98 -0.04 5.05
N GLU A 105 -15.89 -0.61 5.59
CA GLU A 105 -15.55 -0.49 7.02
C GLU A 105 -15.25 0.97 7.40
N LYS A 106 -14.52 1.69 6.54
CA LYS A 106 -14.23 3.11 6.77
C LYS A 106 -15.52 3.94 6.84
N ASN A 107 -16.46 3.73 5.92
CA ASN A 107 -17.74 4.42 5.92
C ASN A 107 -18.56 4.09 7.18
N LEU A 108 -18.53 2.85 7.66
CA LEU A 108 -19.18 2.47 8.91
C LEU A 108 -18.58 3.22 10.11
N LEU A 109 -17.25 3.27 10.22
CA LEU A 109 -16.58 4.00 11.29
C LEU A 109 -16.89 5.50 11.24
N GLU A 110 -16.96 6.10 10.05
CA GLU A 110 -17.34 7.50 9.89
C GLU A 110 -18.81 7.75 10.29
N GLN A 111 -19.73 6.83 9.97
CA GLN A 111 -21.12 6.91 10.42
C GLN A 111 -21.25 6.77 11.94
N GLU A 112 -20.55 5.82 12.56
CA GLU A 112 -20.52 5.67 14.03
C GLU A 112 -20.05 6.98 14.70
N ARG A 113 -18.97 7.58 14.20
CA ARG A 113 -18.44 8.86 14.69
C ARG A 113 -19.43 10.01 14.49
N SER A 114 -20.08 10.09 13.32
CA SER A 114 -21.08 11.12 13.05
C SER A 114 -22.30 11.01 13.97
N LEU A 115 -22.73 9.78 14.27
CA LEU A 115 -23.85 9.53 15.18
C LEU A 115 -23.48 9.93 16.61
N GLU A 116 -22.27 9.59 17.07
CA GLU A 116 -21.78 9.99 18.39
C GLU A 116 -21.73 11.53 18.54
N LEU A 117 -21.23 12.24 17.52
CA LEU A 117 -21.20 13.69 17.51
C LEU A 117 -22.61 14.30 17.52
N ALA A 118 -23.52 13.77 16.71
CA ALA A 118 -24.92 14.21 16.70
C ALA A 118 -25.61 14.00 18.06
N ASN A 119 -25.32 12.89 18.74
CA ASN A 119 -25.82 12.63 20.09
C ASN A 119 -25.25 13.63 21.11
N LYS A 120 -23.95 13.91 21.05
CA LYS A 120 -23.30 14.92 21.91
C LYS A 120 -23.85 16.31 21.67
N GLU A 121 -24.03 16.70 20.41
CA GLU A 121 -24.63 17.99 20.05
C GLU A 121 -26.07 18.10 20.59
N LYS A 122 -26.88 17.06 20.41
CA LYS A 122 -28.23 17.01 20.95
C LYS A 122 -28.24 17.13 22.47
N GLU A 123 -27.33 16.45 23.15
CA GLU A 123 -27.21 16.54 24.60
C GLU A 123 -26.86 17.96 25.06
N LEU A 124 -25.93 18.64 24.38
CA LEU A 124 -25.56 20.03 24.67
C LEU A 124 -26.73 20.99 24.43
N ILE A 125 -27.48 20.80 23.35
CA ILE A 125 -28.69 21.59 23.06
C ILE A 125 -29.74 21.37 24.15
N ASP A 126 -29.96 20.13 24.57
CA ASP A 126 -30.93 19.81 25.62
C ASP A 126 -30.47 20.36 26.98
N GLN A 127 -29.17 20.38 27.27
CA GLN A 127 -28.62 21.07 28.44
C GLN A 127 -28.88 22.58 28.38
N ALA A 128 -28.58 23.23 27.26
CA ALA A 128 -28.80 24.67 27.09
C ALA A 128 -30.27 25.06 27.21
N LYS A 129 -31.19 24.25 26.67
CA LYS A 129 -32.65 24.47 26.83
C LYS A 129 -33.07 24.40 28.30
N ARG A 130 -32.61 23.38 29.04
CA ARG A 130 -32.89 23.26 30.47
C ARG A 130 -32.36 24.45 31.26
N ASP A 131 -31.19 24.97 30.90
CA ASP A 131 -30.63 26.17 31.54
C ASP A 131 -31.52 27.42 31.33
N VAL A 132 -32.08 27.58 30.13
CA VAL A 132 -33.06 28.65 29.83
C VAL A 132 -34.37 28.45 30.61
N ASP A 133 -34.87 27.23 30.70
CA ASP A 133 -36.11 26.94 31.44
C ASP A 133 -35.96 27.24 32.94
N ILE A 134 -34.78 26.99 33.52
CA ILE A 134 -34.47 27.35 34.91
C ILE A 134 -34.48 28.87 35.10
N GLU A 135 -33.99 29.65 34.12
CA GLU A 135 -34.02 31.11 34.18
C GLU A 135 -35.44 31.70 34.17
N GLN A 136 -36.43 30.97 33.65
CA GLN A 136 -37.83 31.41 33.59
C GLN A 136 -38.61 31.18 34.89
N ILE A 137 -38.00 30.56 35.92
CA ILE A 137 -38.66 30.32 37.21
C ILE A 137 -38.80 31.64 37.99
N ASN A 138 -40.04 32.06 38.25
CA ASN A 138 -40.35 33.35 38.90
C ASN A 138 -39.88 33.45 40.36
N ASP A 139 -39.90 32.35 41.11
CA ASP A 139 -39.50 32.33 42.52
C ASP A 139 -37.97 32.20 42.64
N GLU A 140 -37.34 33.28 43.11
CA GLU A 140 -35.88 33.40 43.21
C GLU A 140 -35.27 32.31 44.09
N ASN A 141 -35.91 31.99 45.21
CA ASN A 141 -35.39 31.03 46.18
C ASN A 141 -35.44 29.60 45.61
N THR A 142 -36.53 29.25 44.94
CA THR A 142 -36.67 27.97 44.22
C THR A 142 -35.69 27.87 43.05
N ARG A 143 -35.43 28.97 42.34
CA ARG A 143 -34.46 29.02 41.23
C ARG A 143 -33.03 28.73 41.69
N GLU A 144 -32.59 29.36 42.78
CA GLU A 144 -31.23 29.16 43.33
C GLU A 144 -31.02 27.74 43.84
N ILE A 145 -32.01 27.17 44.54
CA ILE A 145 -31.94 25.78 45.04
C ILE A 145 -31.82 24.79 43.87
N LEU A 146 -32.67 24.93 42.84
CA LEU A 146 -32.63 24.08 41.64
C LEU A 146 -31.31 24.21 40.88
N ARG A 147 -30.78 25.43 40.74
CA ARG A 147 -29.45 25.65 40.11
C ARG A 147 -28.36 24.92 40.87
N ALA A 148 -28.31 25.09 42.20
CA ALA A 148 -27.29 24.45 43.03
C ALA A 148 -27.36 22.92 42.97
N GLU A 149 -28.56 22.34 42.95
CA GLU A 149 -28.75 20.90 42.88
C GLU A 149 -28.40 20.34 41.50
N ILE A 150 -28.75 21.04 40.42
CA ILE A 150 -28.37 20.68 39.05
C ILE A 150 -26.85 20.79 38.85
N ASP A 151 -26.21 21.84 39.38
CA ASP A 151 -24.76 21.99 39.29
C ASP A 151 -24.03 20.92 40.10
N LYS A 152 -24.56 20.53 41.26
CA LYS A 152 -24.04 19.40 42.04
C LYS A 152 -24.19 18.08 41.28
N LEU A 153 -25.36 17.82 40.68
CA LEU A 153 -25.58 16.64 39.85
C LEU A 153 -24.69 16.64 38.60
N ARG A 154 -24.42 17.82 38.01
CA ARG A 154 -23.46 17.99 36.91
C ARG A 154 -22.05 17.68 37.38
N GLN A 155 -21.65 18.13 38.58
CA GLN A 155 -20.34 17.81 39.14
C GLN A 155 -20.21 16.32 39.45
N GLU A 156 -21.22 15.70 40.06
CA GLU A 156 -21.24 14.25 40.32
C GLU A 156 -21.24 13.46 39.01
N ARG A 157 -22.01 13.86 38.01
CA ARG A 157 -21.98 13.26 36.67
C ARG A 157 -20.63 13.46 36.01
N ASN A 158 -20.05 14.65 36.05
CA ASN A 158 -18.72 14.92 35.50
C ASN A 158 -17.63 14.14 36.26
N GLN A 159 -17.83 13.84 37.55
CA GLN A 159 -16.94 13.01 38.38
C GLN A 159 -17.10 11.51 38.08
N LEU A 160 -18.32 11.04 37.80
CA LEU A 160 -18.62 9.68 37.35
C LEU A 160 -18.10 9.46 35.93
N ASP A 161 -18.36 10.42 35.04
CA ASP A 161 -17.70 10.54 33.76
C ASP A 161 -16.19 10.64 33.96
N HIS A 162 -15.63 11.24 35.01
CA HIS A 162 -14.18 11.23 35.27
C HIS A 162 -13.63 9.89 35.74
N ASN A 163 -14.41 9.10 36.48
CA ASN A 163 -13.99 7.80 36.98
C ASN A 163 -14.18 6.67 35.95
N GLU A 164 -15.13 6.79 35.02
CA GLU A 164 -15.18 5.95 33.81
C GLU A 164 -14.37 6.55 32.63
N ASN A 165 -14.16 7.87 32.62
CA ASN A 165 -13.36 8.66 31.66
C ASN A 165 -12.32 9.58 32.33
N ILE A 166 -11.18 9.01 32.72
CA ILE A 166 -9.85 9.63 32.54
C ILE A 166 -9.53 9.65 31.02
N LYS A 167 -10.50 10.07 30.20
CA LYS A 167 -10.57 9.91 28.73
C LYS A 167 -11.20 11.09 28.00
N GLN A 168 -11.53 12.20 28.67
CA GLN A 168 -12.18 13.31 27.97
C GLN A 168 -11.79 14.71 28.44
N TYR A 169 -10.49 14.98 28.56
CA TYR A 169 -9.98 16.34 28.36
C TYR A 169 -9.05 16.41 27.14
N LYS A 170 -9.60 16.78 25.97
CA LYS A 170 -8.82 17.05 24.71
C LYS A 170 -7.99 15.86 24.18
N GLU A 171 -8.26 14.68 24.70
CA GLU A 171 -7.35 13.55 24.83
C GLU A 171 -7.27 12.65 23.59
N LEU A 172 -6.11 12.05 23.46
CA LEU A 172 -5.76 11.04 22.48
C LEU A 172 -6.76 9.87 22.50
N THR A 173 -7.13 9.36 21.32
CA THR A 173 -7.92 8.12 21.21
C THR A 173 -7.19 6.95 21.88
N ILE A 174 -7.90 5.86 22.20
CA ILE A 174 -7.30 4.64 22.76
C ILE A 174 -6.12 4.16 21.91
N TYR A 175 -6.25 4.23 20.58
CA TYR A 175 -5.22 3.85 19.62
C TYR A 175 -4.02 4.81 19.63
N GLU A 176 -4.25 6.11 19.72
CA GLU A 176 -3.19 7.11 19.86
C GLU A 176 -2.44 6.95 21.20
N LYS A 177 -3.15 6.68 22.30
CA LYS A 177 -2.56 6.43 23.61
C LYS A 177 -1.70 5.16 23.60
N ASN A 178 -2.21 4.07 23.04
CA ASN A 178 -1.45 2.82 22.88
C ASN A 178 -0.14 3.04 22.10
N ILE A 179 -0.17 3.86 21.05
CA ILE A 179 1.02 4.24 20.28
C ILE A 179 2.02 5.02 21.14
N LEU A 180 1.57 6.08 21.82
CA LEU A 180 2.48 6.92 22.60
C LEU A 180 3.03 6.18 23.83
N GLU A 181 2.22 5.37 24.50
CA GLU A 181 2.67 4.52 25.62
C GLU A 181 3.77 3.57 25.18
N TYR A 182 3.60 2.91 24.03
CA TYR A 182 4.62 2.04 23.48
C TYR A 182 5.92 2.79 23.17
N LEU A 183 5.83 3.91 22.46
CA LEU A 183 6.98 4.71 22.05
C LEU A 183 7.70 5.36 23.25
N TYR A 184 6.95 5.80 24.26
CA TYR A 184 7.50 6.38 25.49
C TYR A 184 8.19 5.33 26.37
N ALA A 185 7.58 4.15 26.54
CA ALA A 185 8.16 3.07 27.32
C ALA A 185 9.40 2.43 26.66
N ASN A 186 9.56 2.58 25.35
CA ASN A 186 10.66 2.01 24.57
C ASN A 186 11.44 3.13 23.86
N GLU A 187 12.08 4.00 24.64
CA GLU A 187 12.91 5.10 24.12
C GLU A 187 13.82 4.61 22.97
N GLY A 188 13.66 5.20 21.77
CA GLY A 188 14.45 4.88 20.58
C GLY A 188 13.89 3.78 19.66
N LYS A 189 12.73 3.19 19.96
CA LYS A 189 12.00 2.32 19.00
C LYS A 189 11.04 3.11 18.13
N TYR A 190 10.73 2.55 16.97
CA TYR A 190 9.83 3.12 15.97
C TYR A 190 8.59 2.25 15.76
N ILE A 191 7.53 2.87 15.25
CA ILE A 191 6.38 2.16 14.68
C ILE A 191 6.58 2.03 13.19
N GLY A 192 6.44 0.82 12.67
CA GLY A 192 6.47 0.54 11.25
C GLY A 192 5.07 0.58 10.64
N LYS A 193 4.96 1.13 9.45
CA LYS A 193 3.76 1.09 8.60
C LYS A 193 4.19 0.64 7.22
N ASP A 194 3.67 -0.49 6.78
CA ASP A 194 3.87 -1.01 5.44
C ASP A 194 2.56 -0.88 4.65
N GLU A 195 2.55 -0.05 3.62
CA GLU A 195 1.43 0.12 2.69
C GLU A 195 1.73 -0.43 1.28
N VAL A 196 2.98 -0.77 0.99
CA VAL A 196 3.41 -1.14 -0.38
C VAL A 196 3.42 -2.65 -0.58
N SER A 197 3.37 -3.42 0.50
CA SER A 197 3.26 -4.87 0.47
C SER A 197 1.86 -5.35 0.10
N TYR A 198 1.78 -6.57 -0.45
CA TYR A 198 0.53 -7.31 -0.70
C TYR A 198 -0.32 -7.53 0.57
N ARG A 199 0.29 -7.31 1.74
CA ARG A 199 -0.34 -7.34 3.06
C ARG A 199 0.04 -6.07 3.83
N PRO A 200 -0.74 -4.99 3.70
CA PRO A 200 -0.52 -3.79 4.49
C PRO A 200 -0.62 -4.09 5.99
N SER A 201 0.31 -3.56 6.76
CA SER A 201 0.34 -3.76 8.21
C SER A 201 0.95 -2.60 8.99
N ILE A 202 0.55 -2.49 10.26
CA ILE A 202 1.14 -1.56 11.22
C ILE A 202 1.79 -2.40 12.32
N THR A 203 3.07 -2.17 12.59
CA THR A 203 3.84 -2.88 13.61
C THR A 203 4.13 -1.98 14.80
N ILE A 204 3.64 -2.40 15.97
CA ILE A 204 3.84 -1.73 17.25
C ILE A 204 4.52 -2.73 18.19
N GLY A 205 5.86 -2.66 18.23
CA GLY A 205 6.68 -3.63 18.96
C GLY A 205 6.56 -5.03 18.40
N SER A 206 6.12 -5.98 19.22
CA SER A 206 5.91 -7.38 18.81
C SER A 206 4.53 -7.63 18.20
N LYS A 207 3.62 -6.65 18.24
CA LYS A 207 2.28 -6.77 17.68
C LYS A 207 2.27 -6.23 16.25
N GLU A 208 1.67 -7.02 15.36
CA GLU A 208 1.42 -6.64 13.98
C GLU A 208 -0.10 -6.61 13.73
N TYR A 209 -0.57 -5.49 13.22
CA TYR A 209 -1.96 -5.28 12.85
C TYR A 209 -2.05 -5.31 11.32
N VAL A 210 -2.48 -6.46 10.79
CA VAL A 210 -2.59 -6.69 9.35
C VAL A 210 -4.01 -6.34 8.88
N GLU A 211 -4.11 -5.58 7.79
CA GLU A 211 -5.39 -5.13 7.24
C GLU A 211 -6.35 -6.29 6.91
N GLU A 212 -5.80 -7.39 6.36
CA GLU A 212 -6.57 -8.56 5.95
C GLU A 212 -7.27 -9.27 7.13
N SER A 213 -6.58 -9.41 8.26
CA SER A 213 -7.07 -10.15 9.43
C SER A 213 -7.88 -9.28 10.40
N ASN A 214 -7.50 -8.02 10.59
CA ASN A 214 -8.14 -7.10 11.52
C ASN A 214 -8.20 -5.66 10.97
N LEU A 215 -9.10 -5.49 9.99
CA LEU A 215 -9.29 -4.24 9.26
C LEU A 215 -9.65 -3.05 10.16
N ARG A 216 -10.51 -3.26 11.16
CA ARG A 216 -10.96 -2.19 12.06
C ARG A 216 -9.82 -1.62 12.89
N ASP A 217 -9.02 -2.47 13.51
CA ASP A 217 -7.86 -2.02 14.28
C ASP A 217 -6.80 -1.39 13.37
N TYR A 218 -6.55 -1.97 12.19
CA TYR A 218 -5.64 -1.37 11.20
C TYR A 218 -6.05 0.07 10.86
N LEU A 219 -7.33 0.30 10.52
CA LEU A 219 -7.87 1.62 10.19
C LEU A 219 -7.72 2.59 11.36
N ASN A 220 -8.06 2.16 12.57
CA ASN A 220 -7.97 3.00 13.75
C ASN A 220 -6.52 3.37 14.12
N TYR A 221 -5.58 2.43 14.01
CA TYR A 221 -4.15 2.73 14.21
C TYR A 221 -3.59 3.61 13.08
N ALA A 222 -4.04 3.44 11.84
CA ALA A 222 -3.63 4.29 10.72
C ALA A 222 -4.10 5.75 10.92
N ASP A 223 -5.35 5.94 11.31
CA ASP A 223 -5.91 7.24 11.69
C ASP A 223 -5.16 7.85 12.88
N ALA A 224 -4.85 7.05 13.89
CA ALA A 224 -4.12 7.48 15.08
C ALA A 224 -2.72 8.00 14.72
N LEU A 225 -1.97 7.30 13.85
CA LEU A 225 -0.67 7.77 13.37
C LEU A 225 -0.77 9.11 12.62
N LYS A 226 -1.79 9.26 11.75
CA LYS A 226 -2.03 10.53 11.04
C LYS A 226 -2.36 11.67 12.00
N SER A 227 -3.22 11.40 12.97
CA SER A 227 -3.63 12.36 13.99
C SER A 227 -2.45 12.77 14.88
N LEU A 228 -1.69 11.83 15.44
CA LEU A 228 -0.50 12.11 16.25
C LEU A 228 0.56 12.92 15.48
N LYS A 229 0.78 12.60 14.20
CA LYS A 229 1.67 13.39 13.32
C LYS A 229 1.16 14.81 13.14
N SER A 230 -0.15 14.99 12.91
CA SER A 230 -0.76 16.33 12.78
C SER A 230 -0.67 17.17 14.07
N LYS A 231 -0.70 16.51 15.23
CA LYS A 231 -0.54 17.13 16.55
C LYS A 231 0.93 17.47 16.87
N GLY A 232 1.89 16.96 16.09
CA GLY A 232 3.33 17.10 16.32
C GLY A 232 3.83 16.30 17.52
N LEU A 233 3.17 15.18 17.84
CA LEU A 233 3.56 14.31 18.95
C LEU A 233 4.47 13.17 18.50
N ILE A 234 4.37 12.81 17.22
CA ILE A 234 5.27 11.86 16.54
C ILE A 234 5.74 12.47 15.23
N ARG A 235 6.93 12.07 14.80
CA ARG A 235 7.50 12.46 13.51
C ARG A 235 7.73 11.26 12.62
N ASP A 236 7.74 11.50 11.33
CA ASP A 236 8.06 10.52 10.29
C ASP A 236 9.54 10.65 9.92
N VAL A 237 10.33 9.62 10.25
CA VAL A 237 11.79 9.67 10.16
C VAL A 237 12.26 9.66 8.70
N GLY A 238 11.51 9.00 7.81
CA GLY A 238 11.85 8.85 6.38
C GLY A 238 11.13 9.81 5.45
N LYS A 239 10.11 10.54 5.93
CA LYS A 239 9.14 11.30 5.11
C LYS A 239 8.35 10.46 4.10
N GLU A 240 8.49 9.13 4.17
CA GLU A 240 7.78 8.16 3.33
C GLU A 240 6.52 7.63 4.02
N GLY A 241 6.23 8.04 5.26
CA GLY A 241 5.06 7.57 6.02
C GLY A 241 5.19 6.16 6.58
N ARG A 242 6.41 5.61 6.62
CA ARG A 242 6.68 4.21 6.96
C ARG A 242 7.20 3.99 8.37
N ILE A 243 7.90 4.96 8.93
CA ILE A 243 8.60 4.82 10.21
C ILE A 243 8.29 6.05 11.05
N PHE A 244 7.69 5.82 12.22
CA PHE A 244 7.29 6.87 13.15
C PHE A 244 8.05 6.79 14.46
N GLU A 245 8.48 7.94 14.96
CA GLU A 245 9.22 8.07 16.21
C GLU A 245 8.57 9.14 17.10
N LEU A 246 8.72 9.01 18.42
CA LEU A 246 8.26 9.99 19.40
C LEU A 246 9.01 11.32 19.26
N GLU A 247 8.28 12.43 19.24
CA GLU A 247 8.84 13.77 19.21
C GLU A 247 8.95 14.35 20.64
N ASN A 248 9.77 15.38 20.84
CA ASN A 248 9.96 16.00 22.16
C ASN A 248 8.64 16.47 22.78
N LYS A 249 7.77 17.08 21.98
CA LYS A 249 6.43 17.48 22.39
C LYS A 249 5.56 16.28 22.81
N GLY A 250 5.75 15.12 22.16
CA GLY A 250 5.13 13.85 22.56
C GLY A 250 5.64 13.31 23.89
N LYS A 251 6.95 13.47 24.18
CA LYS A 251 7.54 13.11 25.48
C LYS A 251 6.99 13.98 26.61
N GLU A 252 7.03 15.30 26.44
CA GLU A 252 6.48 16.27 27.40
C GLU A 252 5.00 16.00 27.68
N TYR A 253 4.23 15.65 26.63
CA TYR A 253 2.83 15.27 26.78
C TYR A 253 2.66 14.04 27.67
N MET A 254 3.47 13.00 27.48
CA MET A 254 3.39 11.76 28.27
C MET A 254 3.90 11.91 29.71
N GLU A 255 4.87 12.79 29.94
CA GLU A 255 5.38 13.12 31.29
C GLU A 255 4.31 13.81 32.14
N ASN A 256 3.64 14.82 31.57
CA ASN A 256 2.54 15.51 32.25
C ASN A 256 1.35 14.59 32.54
N PHE A 257 1.11 13.59 31.67
CA PHE A 257 0.01 12.63 31.83
C PHE A 257 0.26 11.59 32.94
N LYS A 258 1.51 11.30 33.31
CA LYS A 258 1.84 10.35 34.40
C LYS A 258 1.86 10.97 35.79
N ILE A 259 1.92 12.31 35.87
CA ILE A 259 2.00 13.06 37.14
C ILE A 259 0.60 13.47 37.64
N ALA A 260 -0.43 13.39 36.77
CA ALA A 260 -1.85 13.58 37.11
C ALA A 260 -2.51 12.27 37.54
#